data_AF-A0A6N9VCM3-F1
#
_entry.id   AF-A0A6N9VCM3-F1
#
_cell.length_a   1.000
_cell.length_b   1.000
_cell.length_c   1.000
_cell.angle_alpha   90.00
_cell.angle_beta   90.00
_cell.angle_gamma   90.00
#
_symmetry.space_group_name_H-M   'P 1'
#
loop_
_entity.id
_entity.type
_entity.pdbx_description
1 polymer ?
#
loop_
_entity_poly.entity_id
_entity_poly.type
_entity_poly.pdbx_seq_one_letter_code
_entity_poly.pdbx_strand_id
1 'polypeptide(L)'
;MAEARYSIGEGPATRVSLSLPEGTAEAIRARVGKREFSAFIAEAVERELRGQVLDEYLAGYESRKGPVSEPARQRARQVFDEVFTEEAEWPAAG
;
A
#
# COMPACT_ATOMS: atom_id res chain seq x y z
N MET A 1 -21.84 13.95 16.35
CA MET A 1 -20.87 12.83 16.36
C MET A 1 -20.27 12.78 14.98
N ALA A 2 -19.03 13.19 14.80
CA ALA A 2 -18.35 12.98 13.52
C ALA A 2 -18.19 11.46 13.37
N GLU A 3 -18.80 10.89 12.34
CA GLU A 3 -18.60 9.48 11.99
C GLU A 3 -17.10 9.27 11.80
N ALA A 4 -16.50 8.37 12.59
CA ALA A 4 -15.08 8.10 12.50
C ALA A 4 -14.78 7.57 11.09
N ARG A 5 -14.13 8.38 10.27
CA ARG A 5 -13.65 7.95 8.94
C ARG A 5 -12.38 7.16 9.17
N TYR A 6 -12.47 5.84 9.08
CA TYR A 6 -11.31 4.97 9.04
C TYR A 6 -10.52 5.18 7.74
N SER A 7 -9.20 5.23 7.83
CA SER A 7 -8.33 5.17 6.64
C SER A 7 -8.26 3.74 6.09
N ILE A 8 -7.66 3.54 4.91
CA ILE A 8 -7.48 2.21 4.32
C ILE A 8 -6.71 1.30 5.28
N GLY A 9 -7.33 0.19 5.67
CA GLY A 9 -6.77 -0.80 6.61
C GLY A 9 -6.99 -0.50 8.09
N GLU A 10 -7.73 0.57 8.42
CA GLU A 10 -8.09 0.90 9.80
C GLU A 10 -9.52 0.48 10.13
N GLY A 11 -9.77 0.32 11.44
CA GLY A 11 -11.11 0.04 11.97
C GLY A 11 -11.42 -1.44 12.16
N PRO A 12 -12.62 -1.76 12.67
CA PRO A 12 -13.02 -3.13 12.94
C PRO A 12 -13.28 -3.91 11.64
N ALA A 13 -12.91 -5.19 11.65
CA ALA A 13 -13.17 -6.08 10.51
C ALA A 13 -14.68 -6.18 10.23
N THR A 14 -15.06 -5.86 8.99
CA THR A 14 -16.45 -5.98 8.51
C THR A 14 -16.56 -7.18 7.57
N ARG A 15 -17.53 -8.06 7.81
CA ARG A 15 -17.77 -9.21 6.93
C ARG A 15 -18.41 -8.74 5.62
N VAL A 16 -17.72 -8.98 4.52
CA VAL A 16 -18.21 -8.75 3.16
C VAL A 16 -18.30 -10.08 2.41
N SER A 17 -19.31 -10.24 1.57
CA SER A 17 -19.45 -11.42 0.70
C SER A 17 -18.93 -11.08 -0.69
N LEU A 18 -17.98 -11.88 -1.19
CA LEU A 18 -17.39 -11.74 -2.51
C LEU A 18 -17.05 -13.11 -3.08
N SER A 19 -17.01 -13.20 -4.40
CA SER A 19 -16.63 -14.41 -5.12
C SER A 19 -15.22 -14.27 -5.68
N LEU A 20 -14.44 -15.35 -5.55
CA LEU A 20 -13.15 -15.50 -6.22
C LEU A 20 -13.22 -16.71 -7.16
N PRO A 21 -12.46 -16.72 -8.26
CA PRO A 21 -12.24 -17.94 -9.02
C PRO A 21 -11.73 -19.05 -8.08
N GLU A 22 -12.28 -20.26 -8.20
CA GLU A 22 -11.98 -21.38 -7.32
C GLU A 22 -10.47 -21.64 -7.23
N GLY A 23 -9.79 -21.72 -8.38
CA GLY A 23 -8.32 -21.90 -8.41
C GLY A 23 -7.53 -20.79 -7.72
N THR A 24 -8.03 -19.56 -7.69
CA THR A 24 -7.40 -18.47 -6.94
C THR A 24 -7.58 -18.68 -5.43
N ALA A 25 -8.79 -19.02 -4.99
CA ALA A 25 -9.05 -19.32 -3.59
C ALA A 25 -8.23 -20.52 -3.10
N GLU A 26 -8.13 -21.58 -3.90
CA GLU A 26 -7.30 -22.75 -3.57
C GLU A 26 -5.82 -22.40 -3.48
N ALA A 27 -5.29 -21.65 -4.45
CA ALA A 27 -3.88 -21.22 -4.45
C ALA A 27 -3.54 -20.39 -3.21
N ILE A 28 -4.43 -19.48 -2.80
CA ILE A 28 -4.25 -18.69 -1.57
C ILE A 28 -4.27 -19.61 -0.36
N ARG A 29 -5.27 -20.50 -0.24
CA ARG A 29 -5.36 -21.44 0.89
C ARG A 29 -4.13 -22.34 0.99
N ALA A 30 -3.58 -22.80 -0.13
CA ALA A 30 -2.37 -23.61 -0.17
C ALA A 30 -1.14 -22.82 0.30
N ARG A 31 -1.08 -21.51 0.01
CA ARG A 31 0.06 -20.65 0.33
C ARG A 31 0.06 -20.14 1.78
N VAL A 32 -1.09 -19.71 2.30
CA VAL A 32 -1.18 -19.05 3.63
C VAL A 32 -1.96 -19.87 4.66
N GLY A 33 -2.62 -20.94 4.25
CA GLY A 33 -3.50 -21.73 5.11
C GLY A 33 -4.90 -21.12 5.27
N LYS A 34 -5.79 -21.86 5.93
CA LYS A 34 -7.21 -21.47 6.06
C LYS A 34 -7.43 -20.28 7.00
N ARG A 35 -6.63 -20.15 8.06
CA ARG A 35 -6.78 -19.12 9.09
C ARG A 35 -6.31 -17.74 8.62
N GLU A 36 -5.29 -17.72 7.78
CA GLU A 36 -4.69 -16.48 7.25
C GLU A 36 -5.34 -16.00 5.95
N PHE A 37 -6.33 -16.72 5.42
CA PHE A 37 -6.95 -16.39 4.14
C PHE A 37 -7.52 -14.96 4.13
N SER A 38 -8.27 -14.59 5.18
CA SER A 38 -8.88 -13.26 5.27
C SER A 38 -7.85 -12.17 5.46
N ALA A 39 -6.80 -12.40 6.27
CA ALA A 39 -5.72 -11.44 6.47
C ALA A 39 -4.95 -11.20 5.17
N PHE A 40 -4.61 -12.26 4.44
CA PHE A 40 -3.94 -12.17 3.15
C PHE A 40 -4.74 -11.35 2.13
N ILE A 41 -6.05 -11.59 2.03
CA ILE A 41 -6.93 -10.83 1.13
C ILE A 41 -7.00 -9.36 1.57
N ALA A 42 -7.16 -9.09 2.87
CA ALA A 42 -7.21 -7.72 3.38
C ALA A 42 -5.93 -6.96 3.02
N GLU A 43 -4.76 -7.50 3.36
CA GLU A 43 -3.46 -6.89 3.04
C GLU A 43 -3.26 -6.67 1.54
N ALA A 44 -3.65 -7.64 0.71
CA ALA A 44 -3.54 -7.52 -0.74
C ALA A 44 -4.43 -6.40 -1.29
N VAL A 45 -5.69 -6.33 -0.85
CA VAL A 45 -6.65 -5.31 -1.28
C VAL A 45 -6.24 -3.94 -0.78
N GLU A 46 -5.79 -3.82 0.48
CA GLU A 46 -5.32 -2.56 1.03
C GLU A 46 -4.10 -2.02 0.29
N ARG A 47 -3.13 -2.89 -0.02
CA ARG A 47 -1.94 -2.49 -0.81
C ARG A 47 -2.35 -1.98 -2.19
N GLU A 48 -3.27 -2.67 -2.85
CA GLU A 48 -3.80 -2.27 -4.15
C GLU A 48 -4.50 -0.90 -4.08
N LEU A 49 -5.40 -0.71 -3.12
CA LEU A 49 -6.12 0.55 -2.95
C LEU A 49 -5.17 1.72 -2.62
N ARG A 50 -4.19 1.52 -1.72
CA ARG A 50 -3.18 2.55 -1.43
C ARG A 50 -2.37 2.89 -2.68
N GLY A 51 -2.04 1.90 -3.50
CA GLY A 51 -1.37 2.09 -4.79
C GLY A 51 -2.19 2.95 -5.76
N GLN A 52 -3.46 2.60 -5.96
CA GLN A 52 -4.36 3.36 -6.85
C GLN A 52 -4.52 4.82 -6.41
N VAL A 53 -4.66 5.05 -5.09
CA VAL A 53 -4.74 6.41 -4.54
C VAL A 53 -3.44 7.18 -4.79
N LEU A 54 -2.28 6.54 -4.61
CA LEU A 54 -0.99 7.16 -4.88
C LEU A 54 -0.83 7.50 -6.36
N ASP A 55 -1.23 6.60 -7.26
CA ASP A 55 -1.18 6.80 -8.70
C ASP A 55 -2.08 7.98 -9.12
N GLU A 56 -3.27 8.09 -8.54
CA GLU A 56 -4.18 9.23 -8.77
C GLU A 56 -3.53 10.55 -8.33
N TYR A 57 -2.92 10.59 -7.15
CA TYR A 57 -2.22 11.78 -6.66
C TYR A 57 -1.04 12.17 -7.56
N LEU A 58 -0.26 11.18 -8.01
CA LEU A 58 0.89 11.41 -8.87
C LEU A 58 0.45 11.93 -10.24
N ALA A 59 -0.55 11.30 -10.86
CA ALA A 59 -1.13 11.76 -12.12
C ALA A 59 -1.69 13.20 -11.99
N GLY A 60 -2.35 13.49 -10.87
CA GLY A 60 -2.82 14.83 -10.54
C GLY A 60 -1.68 15.85 -10.43
N TYR A 61 -0.55 15.48 -9.81
CA TYR A 61 0.64 16.34 -9.76
C TYR A 61 1.24 16.58 -11.14
N GLU A 62 1.48 15.50 -11.91
CA GLU A 62 2.12 15.58 -13.23
C GLU A 62 1.26 16.36 -14.24
N SER A 63 -0.06 16.23 -14.18
CA SER A 63 -0.95 17.03 -15.04
C SER A 63 -0.82 18.54 -14.80
N ARG A 64 -0.54 18.96 -13.56
CA ARG A 64 -0.41 20.38 -13.19
C ARG A 64 1.00 20.94 -13.36
N LYS A 65 2.02 20.10 -13.24
CA LYS A 65 3.44 20.52 -13.12
C LYS A 65 4.35 19.94 -14.21
N GLY A 66 3.86 19.00 -14.99
CA GLY A 66 4.67 18.16 -15.86
C GLY A 66 5.35 17.02 -15.09
N PRO A 67 5.88 16.01 -15.79
CA PRO A 67 6.61 14.92 -15.18
C PRO A 67 7.88 15.41 -14.47
N VAL A 68 8.25 14.74 -13.38
CA VAL A 68 9.51 15.05 -12.67
C VAL A 68 10.68 14.70 -13.59
N SER A 69 11.56 15.67 -13.85
CA SER A 69 12.70 15.47 -14.75
C SER A 69 13.73 14.50 -14.17
N GLU A 70 14.41 13.78 -15.04
CA GLU A 70 15.43 12.80 -14.66
C GLU A 70 16.55 13.39 -13.77
N PRO A 71 17.10 14.60 -14.04
CA PRO A 71 18.06 15.22 -13.13
C PRO A 71 17.49 15.53 -11.75
N ALA A 72 16.20 15.87 -11.66
CA ALA A 72 15.55 16.10 -10.37
C ALA A 72 15.36 14.80 -9.60
N ARG A 73 15.00 13.70 -10.27
CA ARG A 73 14.91 12.35 -9.68
C ARG A 73 16.25 11.89 -9.14
N GLN A 74 17.33 12.06 -9.91
CA GLN A 74 18.68 11.70 -9.46
C GLN A 74 19.13 12.50 -8.25
N ARG A 75 18.89 13.82 -8.23
CA ARG A 75 19.17 14.65 -7.05
C ARG A 75 18.35 14.22 -5.84
N ALA A 76 17.06 13.94 -6.01
CA ALA A 76 16.21 13.45 -4.93
C ALA A 76 16.72 12.11 -4.37
N ARG A 77 17.17 11.20 -5.25
CA ARG A 77 17.76 9.93 -4.85
C ARG A 77 19.05 10.10 -4.05
N GLN A 78 19.94 10.99 -4.49
CA GLN A 78 21.17 11.32 -3.78
C GLN A 78 20.89 11.85 -2.37
N VAL A 79 19.98 12.80 -2.24
CA VAL A 79 19.58 13.35 -0.94
C VAL A 79 18.97 12.27 -0.04
N PHE A 80 18.11 11.42 -0.60
CA PHE A 80 17.52 10.32 0.15
C PHE A 80 18.60 9.36 0.66
N ASP A 81 19.48 8.90 -0.22
CA ASP A 81 20.55 7.98 0.15
C ASP A 81 21.50 8.63 1.18
N GLU A 82 21.84 9.92 1.05
CA GLU A 82 22.67 10.66 2.04
C GLU A 82 22.02 10.68 3.42
N VAL A 83 20.76 11.11 3.51
CA VAL A 83 20.04 11.23 4.80
C VAL A 83 19.89 9.86 5.48
N PHE A 84 19.52 8.82 4.73
CA PHE A 84 19.22 7.51 5.30
C PHE A 84 20.42 6.55 5.36
N THR A 85 21.60 6.95 4.86
CA THR A 85 22.84 6.19 5.08
C THR A 85 23.43 6.46 6.47
N GLU A 86 23.16 7.62 7.06
CA GLU A 86 23.63 7.99 8.41
C GLU A 86 22.70 7.45 9.53
N GLU A 87 21.46 7.09 9.21
CA GLU A 87 20.40 6.76 10.15
C GLU A 87 20.08 5.23 10.17
N ALA A 88 21.11 4.39 10.38
CA ALA A 88 20.96 2.94 10.48
C ALA A 88 20.15 2.44 11.72
N GLU A 89 19.56 3.34 12.50
CA GLU A 89 18.74 3.01 13.67
C GLU A 89 17.35 3.63 13.56
N TRP A 90 16.57 3.28 12.53
CA TRP A 90 15.12 3.44 12.65
C TRP A 90 14.58 2.28 13.48
N PRO A 91 13.94 2.52 14.65
CA PRO A 91 13.38 1.45 15.43
C PRO A 91 12.25 0.82 14.61
N ALA A 92 12.41 -0.45 14.27
CA ALA A 92 11.32 -1.25 13.73
C ALA A 92 10.15 -1.13 14.71
N ALA A 93 9.06 -0.50 14.27
CA ALA A 93 7.83 -0.44 15.05
C ALA A 93 7.38 -1.88 15.32
N GLY A 94 7.46 -2.29 16.59
CA GLY A 94 7.00 -3.58 17.09
C GLY A 94 5.49 -3.64 17.30
#